data_AF-X6C2U1-F1
#
_entry.id   AF-X6C2U1-F1
#
_cell.length_a   1.000
_cell.length_b   1.000
_cell.length_c   1.000
_cell.angle_alpha   90.00
_cell.angle_beta   90.00
_cell.angle_gamma   90.00
#
_symmetry.space_group_name_H-M   'P 1'
#
loop_
_entity.id
_entity.type
_entity.pdbx_description
1 polymer ?
#
loop_
_entity_poly.entity_id
_entity_poly.type
_entity_poly.pdbx_seq_one_letter_code
_entity_poly.pdbx_strand_id
1 'polypeptide(L)' 'MAERGLKVDHSTVHRWVAHFSPQLLERFNRRKRAVGSKWHMDEMYLKVRGQWMYLYRAIEPRRHGRVLLQRK' A
#
# COMPACT_ATOMS: atom_id res chain seq x y z
N MET A 1 -16.28 -10.55 4.93
CA MET A 1 -17.49 -10.01 5.59
C MET A 1 -18.73 -10.75 5.15
N ALA A 2 -18.99 -10.85 3.85
CA ALA A 2 -20.01 -11.76 3.29
C ALA A 2 -19.77 -13.24 3.67
N GLU A 3 -18.53 -13.72 3.66
CA GLU A 3 -18.15 -15.06 4.16
C GLU A 3 -18.43 -15.28 5.65
N ARG A 4 -18.57 -14.19 6.43
CA ARG A 4 -18.96 -14.22 7.85
C ARG A 4 -20.44 -13.86 8.05
N GLY A 5 -21.24 -13.81 6.97
CA GLY A 5 -22.66 -13.43 6.99
C GLY A 5 -22.95 -11.94 7.20
N LEU A 6 -21.92 -11.08 7.28
CA LEU A 6 -22.07 -9.65 7.53
C LEU A 6 -22.25 -8.88 6.21
N LYS A 7 -23.45 -8.32 6.00
CA LYS A 7 -23.72 -7.36 4.93
C LYS A 7 -23.07 -6.02 5.29
N VAL A 8 -21.94 -5.73 4.64
CA VAL A 8 -21.22 -4.48 4.80
C VAL A 8 -21.21 -3.78 3.45
N ASP A 9 -21.73 -2.55 3.43
CA ASP A 9 -21.71 -1.72 2.23
C ASP A 9 -20.27 -1.35 1.83
N HIS A 10 -20.03 -1.21 0.52
CA HIS A 10 -18.71 -0.85 0.00
C HIS A 10 -18.18 0.47 0.59
N SER A 11 -19.06 1.44 0.84
CA SER A 11 -18.68 2.71 1.47
C SER A 11 -18.16 2.54 2.89
N THR A 12 -18.62 1.52 3.62
CA THR A 12 -18.15 1.23 4.98
C THR A 12 -16.72 0.73 4.97
N VAL A 13 -16.38 -0.16 4.03
CA VAL A 13 -14.99 -0.61 3.84
C VAL A 13 -14.10 0.57 3.45
N HIS A 14 -14.55 1.42 2.52
CA HIS A 14 -13.80 2.61 2.14
C HIS A 14 -13.57 3.58 3.32
N ARG A 15 -14.59 3.83 4.15
CA ARG A 15 -14.47 4.65 5.36
C ARG A 15 -13.46 4.06 6.35
N TRP A 16 -13.46 2.75 6.56
CA TRP A 16 -12.48 2.09 7.42
C TRP A 16 -11.08 2.19 6.87
N VAL A 17 -10.88 1.98 5.57
CA VAL A 17 -9.58 2.16 4.93
C VAL A 17 -9.10 3.59 5.14
N ALA A 18 -9.93 4.59 4.87
CA ALA A 18 -9.58 6.00 5.09
C ALA A 18 -9.21 6.32 6.55
N HIS A 19 -9.94 5.75 7.51
CA HIS A 19 -9.72 5.99 8.94
C HIS A 19 -8.49 5.26 9.50
N PHE A 20 -8.30 3.99 9.16
CA PHE A 20 -7.26 3.15 9.76
C PHE A 20 -5.92 3.18 9.00
N SER A 21 -5.91 3.50 7.70
CA SER A 21 -4.67 3.52 6.91
C SER A 21 -3.60 4.44 7.50
N PRO A 22 -3.90 5.68 7.96
CA PRO A 22 -2.89 6.55 8.58
C PRO A 22 -2.32 5.95 9.87
N GLN A 23 -3.16 5.36 10.72
CA GLN A 23 -2.76 4.77 12.00
C GLN A 23 -1.88 3.54 11.79
N LEU A 24 -2.22 2.71 10.81
CA LEU A 24 -1.44 1.55 10.43
C LEU A 24 -0.11 1.97 9.82
N LEU A 25 -0.11 3.00 8.96
CA LEU A 25 1.09 3.55 8.36
C LEU A 25 2.06 4.10 9.42
N GLU A 26 1.56 4.84 10.41
CA GLU A 26 2.36 5.35 11.51
C GLU A 26 2.99 4.22 12.33
N ARG A 27 2.18 3.24 12.73
CA ARG A 27 2.67 2.05 13.48
C ARG A 27 3.68 1.23 12.69
N PHE A 28 3.47 1.12 11.38
CA PHE A 28 4.40 0.46 10.47
C PHE A 28 5.72 1.22 10.38
N ASN A 29 5.66 2.54 10.19
CA ASN A 29 6.84 3.41 10.12
C ASN A 29 7.64 3.40 11.42
N ARG A 30 7.00 3.32 12.59
CA ARG A 30 7.70 3.19 13.88
C ARG A 30 8.48 1.88 14.04
N ARG A 31 8.00 0.78 13.45
CA ARG A 31 8.68 -0.53 13.49
C ARG A 31 9.61 -0.75 12.29
N LYS A 32 9.72 0.25 11.41
CA LYS A 32 10.49 0.18 10.18
C LYS A 32 11.98 0.11 10.52
N ARG A 33 12.64 -0.95 10.05
CA ARG A 33 14.09 -1.07 10.14
C ARG A 33 14.78 -0.25 9.06
N ALA A 34 16.06 0.10 9.31
CA ALA A 34 16.91 0.73 8.32
C ALA A 34 16.94 -0.11 7.03
N VAL A 35 16.91 0.58 5.88
CA VAL A 35 16.99 -0.07 4.56
C VAL A 35 18.39 -0.61 4.35
N GLY A 36 18.50 -1.86 3.90
CA GLY A 36 19.76 -2.43 3.47
C GLY A 36 20.25 -1.82 2.14
N SER A 37 21.50 -2.13 1.79
CA SER A 37 22.19 -1.57 0.62
C SER A 37 21.70 -2.13 -0.73
N LYS A 38 20.90 -3.20 -0.73
CA LYS A 38 20.39 -3.85 -1.95
C LYS A 38 18.88 -3.67 -2.04
N TRP A 39 18.41 -3.23 -3.20
CA TRP A 39 17.00 -3.02 -3.50
C TRP A 39 16.72 -3.44 -4.95
N HIS A 40 15.53 -3.95 -5.19
CA HIS A 40 14.95 -4.19 -6.51
C HIS A 40 13.87 -3.16 -6.75
N MET A 41 13.72 -2.70 -8.00
CA MET A 41 12.67 -1.76 -8.38
C MET A 41 11.72 -2.45 -9.35
N ASP A 42 10.45 -2.52 -8.97
CA ASP A 42 9.38 -2.91 -9.88
C ASP A 42 8.75 -1.64 -10.47
N GLU A 43 8.44 -1.69 -11.76
CA GLU A 43 7.63 -0.68 -12.45
C GLU A 43 6.28 -1.31 -12.84
N MET A 44 5.18 -0.66 -12.48
CA MET A 44 3.83 -1.09 -12.81
C MET A 44 3.01 0.05 -13.40
N TYR A 45 2.32 -0.26 -14.48
CA TYR A 45 1.45 0.67 -15.21
C TYR A 45 0.03 0.53 -14.67
N LEU A 46 -0.49 1.60 -14.07
CA LEU A 46 -1.81 1.60 -13.45
C LEU A 46 -2.71 2.66 -14.07
N LYS A 47 -3.96 2.32 -14.34
CA LYS A 47 -4.96 3.29 -14.78
C LYS A 47 -5.78 3.77 -13.58
N VAL A 48 -5.65 5.04 -13.22
CA VAL A 48 -6.37 5.66 -12.10
C VAL A 48 -7.27 6.76 -12.63
N ARG A 49 -8.58 6.66 -12.39
CA ARG A 49 -9.59 7.63 -12.87
C ARG A 49 -9.47 7.95 -14.37
N GLY A 50 -9.12 6.94 -15.18
CA GLY A 50 -8.98 7.08 -16.63
C GLY A 50 -7.59 7.49 -17.12
N GLN A 51 -6.70 7.93 -16.24
CA GLN A 51 -5.35 8.36 -16.59
C GLN A 51 -4.33 7.25 -16.32
N TRP A 52 -3.40 7.03 -17.25
CA TRP A 52 -2.26 6.13 -17.04
C TRP A 52 -1.27 6.78 -16.08
N MET A 53 -0.85 6.02 -15.07
CA MET A 53 0.10 6.42 -14.06
C MET A 53 1.21 5.38 -13.96
N TYR A 54 2.43 5.86 -13.77
CA TYR A 54 3.60 5.02 -13.57
C TYR A 54 3.81 4.84 -12.06
N LEU A 55 3.82 3.60 -11.62
CA LEU A 55 4.09 3.24 -10.24
C LEU A 55 5.45 2.55 -10.13
N TYR A 56 6.38 3.20 -9.44
CA TYR A 56 7.64 2.58 -9.04
C TYR A 56 7.54 2.05 -7.61
N ARG A 57 8.02 0.82 -7.38
CA ARG A 57 8.08 0.18 -6.06
C ARG A 57 9.49 -0.34 -5.80
N ALA A 58 10.16 0.23 -4.80
CA ALA A 58 11.44 -0.30 -4.33
C ALA A 58 11.23 -1.41 -3.26
N ILE A 59 11.58 -2.65 -3.58
CA ILE A 59 11.55 -3.83 -2.69
C ILE A 59 12.95 -4.16 -2.19
N GLU A 60 13.08 -4.44 -0.89
CA GLU A 60 14.30 -5.03 -0.35
C GLU A 60 14.23 -6.56 -0.42
N PRO A 61 15.16 -7.25 -1.11
CA PRO A 61 15.07 -8.68 -1.39
C PRO A 61 15.07 -9.58 -0.15
N ARG A 62 15.60 -9.09 0.98
CA ARG A 62 15.68 -9.88 2.21
C ARG A 62 14.40 -9.87 3.04
N ARG A 63 13.48 -8.92 2.83
CA ARG A 63 12.19 -8.89 3.54
C ARG A 63 11.11 -8.14 2.76
N HIS A 64 9.94 -8.77 2.72
CA HIS A 64 8.67 -8.17 2.33
C HIS A 64 8.44 -6.83 3.04
N GLY A 65 8.27 -5.76 2.27
CA GLY A 65 7.64 -4.54 2.74
C GLY A 65 8.46 -3.27 2.55
N ARG A 66 8.58 -2.82 1.31
CA ARG A 66 8.56 -1.39 1.05
C ARG A 66 7.95 -1.10 -0.32
N VAL A 67 7.10 -0.06 -0.35
CA VAL A 67 6.60 0.59 -1.57
C VAL A 67 6.92 2.05 -1.39
N LEU A 68 7.95 2.54 -2.08
CA LEU A 68 8.17 3.97 -2.24
C LEU A 68 7.33 4.41 -3.43
N LEU A 69 6.05 4.70 -3.19
CA LEU A 69 5.17 5.33 -4.17
C LEU A 69 5.69 6.74 -4.44
N GLN A 70 6.34 6.95 -5.58
CA GLN A 70 6.49 8.28 -6.17
C GLN A 70 5.47 8.41 -7.29
N ARG A 71 4.52 9.33 -7.14
CA ARG A 71 3.58 9.72 -8.20
C ARG A 71 4.29 10.70 -9.12
N LYS A 72 4.36 10.40 -10.42
CA LYS A 72 4.40 11.39 -11.47
C LYS A 72 3.17 11.22 -12.36
#